data_AF-A0A7C5E619-F1
#
_entry.id   AF-A0A7C5E619-F1
#
_cell.length_a   1.000
_cell.length_b   1.000
_cell.length_c   1.000
_cell.angle_alpha   90.00
_cell.angle_beta   90.00
_cell.angle_gamma   90.00
#
_symmetry.space_group_name_H-M   'P 1'
#
loop_
_entity.id
_entity.type
_entity.pdbx_description
1 polymer ?
#
loop_
_entity_poly.entity_id
_entity_poly.type
_entity_poly.pdbx_seq_one_letter_code
_entity_poly.pdbx_strand_id
1 'polypeptide(L)'
;MSVEKNEFARYPQQIRANMSASAPLYVRKADHYAVHQRSPDLPARGAVLLLEDGAIAVFQGRPDEANIAGQAGRLGPVYGLQPSGLPAVPTGRVLVRFAAGIKADSRRQEIEQAGYELVESLAYAPQAAWLRAQSDDIAHALAGLSRLEQLPDIENVEPQMLMESVRR
;
A
#
# COMPACT_ATOMS: atom_id res chain seq x y z
N MET A 1 34.02 -1.38 -0.54
CA MET A 1 32.93 -1.22 0.46
C MET A 1 31.68 -0.88 -0.31
N SER A 2 30.84 -1.88 -0.58
CA SER A 2 29.61 -1.69 -1.35
C SER A 2 28.59 -1.00 -0.45
N VAL A 3 28.13 0.19 -0.85
CA VAL A 3 27.01 0.85 -0.18
C VAL A 3 25.80 -0.05 -0.42
N GLU A 4 25.38 -0.78 0.61
CA GLU A 4 24.16 -1.58 0.60
C GLU A 4 22.99 -0.64 0.33
N LYS A 5 22.53 -0.60 -0.92
CA LYS A 5 21.40 0.21 -1.33
C LYS A 5 20.17 -0.42 -0.69
N ASN A 6 19.70 0.16 0.42
CA ASN A 6 18.45 -0.28 1.04
C ASN A 6 17.32 -0.04 0.02
N GLU A 7 16.93 -1.12 -0.66
CA GLU A 7 15.98 -1.09 -1.78
C GLU A 7 14.64 -0.46 -1.39
N PHE A 8 14.28 -0.57 -0.11
CA PHE A 8 13.04 -0.03 0.44
C PHE A 8 13.22 1.35 1.11
N ALA A 9 14.36 2.02 0.99
CA ALA A 9 14.60 3.33 1.60
C ALA A 9 13.58 4.40 1.20
N ARG A 10 13.02 4.32 -0.02
CA ARG A 10 12.01 5.25 -0.54
C ARG A 10 10.62 5.10 0.10
N TYR A 11 10.36 4.00 0.79
CA TYR A 11 9.08 3.77 1.46
C TYR A 11 9.12 4.40 2.87
N PRO A 12 7.99 4.86 3.42
CA PRO A 12 7.96 5.33 4.80
C PRO A 12 8.22 4.18 5.79
N GLN A 13 8.83 4.49 6.94
CA GLN A 13 9.05 3.49 8.00
C GLN A 13 7.77 3.13 8.74
N GLN A 14 6.87 4.10 8.86
CA GLN A 14 5.60 3.96 9.57
C GLN A 14 4.49 4.58 8.74
N ILE A 15 3.34 3.95 8.77
CA ILE A 15 2.13 4.40 8.08
C ILE A 15 0.97 4.26 9.06
N ARG A 16 0.13 5.29 9.17
CA ARG A 16 -1.14 5.18 9.91
C ARG A 16 -2.16 4.46 9.05
N ALA A 17 -2.95 3.58 9.64
CA ALA A 17 -4.03 2.92 8.91
C ALA A 17 -5.12 3.89 8.47
N ASN A 18 -5.36 4.95 9.25
CA ASN A 18 -6.33 5.99 8.93
C ASN A 18 -6.03 7.28 9.72
N MET A 19 -6.86 8.31 9.56
CA MET A 19 -6.65 9.62 10.21
C MET A 19 -7.07 9.68 11.69
N SER A 20 -7.63 8.61 12.27
CA SER A 20 -7.99 8.58 13.69
C SER A 20 -6.76 8.71 14.59
N ALA A 21 -6.88 9.44 15.70
CA ALA A 21 -5.84 9.52 16.72
C ALA A 21 -5.50 8.16 17.34
N SER A 22 -6.44 7.21 17.32
CA SER A 22 -6.26 5.83 17.79
C SER A 22 -6.01 4.83 16.67
N ALA A 23 -5.73 5.30 15.44
CA ALA A 23 -5.51 4.43 14.30
C ALA A 23 -4.33 3.49 14.56
N PRO A 24 -4.44 2.20 14.20
CA PRO A 24 -3.31 1.30 14.28
C PRO A 24 -2.19 1.76 13.33
N LEU A 25 -0.97 1.38 13.69
CA LEU A 25 0.23 1.70 12.92
C LEU A 25 0.72 0.49 12.15
N TYR A 26 1.11 0.71 10.91
CA TYR A 26 1.90 -0.22 10.12
C TYR A 26 3.36 0.18 10.24
N VAL A 27 4.21 -0.74 10.69
CA VAL A 27 5.67 -0.52 10.81
C VAL A 27 6.39 -1.40 9.82
N ARG A 28 7.28 -0.84 9.01
CA ARG A 28 7.99 -1.59 7.96
C ARG A 28 8.86 -2.70 8.58
N LYS A 29 8.74 -3.92 8.07
CA LYS A 29 9.56 -5.06 8.48
C LYS A 29 10.85 -5.06 7.65
N ALA A 30 12.00 -4.99 8.31
CA ALA A 30 13.30 -4.93 7.64
C ALA A 30 13.76 -6.30 7.10
N ASP A 31 13.16 -7.38 7.57
CA ASP A 31 13.46 -8.77 7.27
C ASP A 31 12.38 -9.43 6.40
N HIS A 32 11.56 -8.64 5.69
CA HIS A 32 10.52 -9.14 4.80
C HIS A 32 10.43 -8.29 3.54
N TYR A 33 10.04 -8.93 2.43
CA TYR A 33 9.71 -8.25 1.19
C TYR A 33 8.53 -8.93 0.49
N ALA A 34 7.83 -8.17 -0.34
CA ALA A 34 6.77 -8.66 -1.19
C ALA A 34 7.20 -8.61 -2.66
N VAL A 35 6.74 -9.56 -3.44
CA VAL A 35 6.79 -9.52 -4.90
C VAL A 35 5.36 -9.39 -5.41
N HIS A 36 5.06 -8.26 -6.06
CA HIS A 36 3.79 -7.93 -6.68
C HIS A 36 3.73 -8.38 -8.14
N GLN A 37 2.51 -8.51 -8.68
CA GLN A 37 2.27 -8.81 -10.10
C GLN A 37 2.95 -10.10 -10.56
N ARG A 38 3.02 -11.08 -9.66
CA ARG A 38 3.53 -12.41 -9.99
C ARG A 38 2.57 -13.09 -10.94
N SER A 39 3.10 -13.87 -11.88
CA SER A 39 2.30 -14.87 -12.57
C SER A 39 1.86 -15.92 -11.54
N PRO A 40 0.54 -16.14 -11.34
CA PRO A 40 0.04 -17.12 -10.37
C PRO A 40 0.51 -18.55 -10.67
N ASP A 41 0.82 -18.84 -11.94
CA ASP A 41 1.29 -20.15 -12.41
C ASP A 41 2.74 -20.46 -11.97
N LEU A 42 3.49 -19.44 -11.52
CA LEU A 42 4.86 -19.63 -11.04
C LEU A 42 4.87 -20.00 -9.55
N PRO A 43 5.48 -21.14 -9.18
CA PRO A 43 5.54 -21.58 -7.79
C PRO A 43 6.30 -20.56 -6.92
N ALA A 44 5.69 -20.14 -5.83
CA ALA A 44 6.27 -19.23 -4.85
C ALA A 44 7.09 -19.97 -3.79
N ARG A 45 8.11 -20.72 -4.21
CA ARG A 45 8.91 -21.53 -3.27
C ARG A 45 9.55 -20.62 -2.22
N GLY A 46 9.33 -20.93 -0.95
CA GLY A 46 9.84 -20.14 0.18
C GLY A 46 9.00 -18.90 0.53
N ALA A 47 7.87 -18.66 -0.15
CA ALA A 47 6.93 -17.64 0.29
C ALA A 47 6.31 -18.03 1.63
N VAL A 48 6.28 -17.09 2.56
CA VAL A 48 5.66 -17.24 3.88
C VAL A 48 4.18 -16.85 3.87
N LEU A 49 3.73 -16.12 2.85
CA LEU A 49 2.34 -15.73 2.65
C LEU A 49 2.06 -15.49 1.16
N LEU A 50 0.87 -15.90 0.70
CA LEU A 50 0.33 -15.61 -0.63
C LEU A 50 -0.95 -14.79 -0.49
N LEU A 51 -1.07 -13.74 -1.29
CA LEU A 51 -2.20 -12.80 -1.31
C LEU A 51 -2.71 -12.66 -2.75
N GLU A 52 -3.97 -12.25 -2.91
CA GLU A 52 -4.61 -12.03 -4.23
C GLU A 52 -4.44 -13.25 -5.15
N ASP A 53 -4.87 -14.43 -4.70
CA ASP A 53 -4.77 -15.69 -5.44
C ASP A 53 -3.37 -16.00 -5.98
N GLY A 54 -2.34 -15.58 -5.25
CA GLY A 54 -0.93 -15.82 -5.58
C GLY A 54 -0.27 -14.72 -6.43
N ALA A 55 -1.01 -13.69 -6.83
CA ALA A 55 -0.48 -12.53 -7.55
C ALA A 55 0.51 -11.70 -6.70
N ILE A 56 0.46 -11.86 -5.37
CA ILE A 56 1.41 -11.27 -4.43
C ILE A 56 1.96 -12.37 -3.53
N ALA A 57 3.29 -12.43 -3.39
CA ALA A 57 3.95 -13.33 -2.47
C ALA A 57 4.86 -12.56 -1.51
N VAL A 58 4.84 -12.95 -0.23
CA VAL A 58 5.69 -12.39 0.82
C VAL A 58 6.77 -13.40 1.16
N PHE A 59 7.99 -12.90 1.33
CA PHE A 59 9.17 -13.69 1.67
C PHE A 59 9.83 -13.11 2.92
N GLN A 60 10.48 -13.97 3.69
CA GLN A 60 11.35 -13.56 4.78
C GLN A 60 12.79 -13.41 4.27
N GLY A 61 13.51 -12.40 4.76
CA GLY A 61 14.87 -12.07 4.38
C GLY A 61 14.97 -10.79 3.56
N ARG A 62 16.08 -10.67 2.81
CA ARG A 62 16.32 -9.58 1.87
C ARG A 62 16.13 -10.08 0.44
N PRO A 63 15.68 -9.23 -0.49
CA PRO A 63 15.75 -9.58 -1.91
C PRO A 63 17.22 -9.86 -2.29
N ASP A 64 17.48 -11.01 -2.88
CA ASP A 64 18.77 -11.30 -3.54
C ASP A 64 18.53 -11.57 -5.03
N GLU A 65 19.56 -11.36 -5.85
CA GLU A 65 19.43 -11.46 -7.32
C GLU A 65 18.92 -12.84 -7.78
N ALA A 66 19.25 -13.92 -7.05
CA ALA A 66 18.81 -15.28 -7.37
C ALA A 66 17.32 -15.48 -7.08
N ASN A 67 16.81 -14.92 -5.99
CA ASN A 67 15.41 -14.97 -5.59
C ASN A 67 14.55 -14.05 -6.46
N ILE A 68 15.10 -12.93 -6.96
CA ILE A 68 14.38 -11.99 -7.84
C ILE A 68 14.31 -12.52 -9.27
N ALA A 69 15.40 -13.08 -9.81
CA ALA A 69 15.45 -13.56 -11.20
C ALA A 69 14.43 -14.67 -11.49
N GLY A 70 14.05 -15.46 -10.47
CA GLY A 70 13.00 -16.49 -10.57
C GLY A 70 11.58 -15.99 -10.31
N GLN A 71 11.40 -14.75 -9.85
CA GLN A 71 10.10 -14.18 -9.46
C GLN A 71 9.81 -12.97 -10.36
N ALA A 72 9.27 -13.22 -11.56
CA ALA A 72 8.79 -12.15 -12.42
C ALA A 72 7.77 -11.29 -11.65
N GLY A 73 8.10 -10.03 -11.35
CA GLY A 73 7.26 -9.16 -10.56
C GLY A 73 7.98 -7.92 -10.03
N ARG A 74 7.23 -7.09 -9.29
CA ARG A 74 7.71 -5.83 -8.73
C ARG A 74 7.93 -5.97 -7.22
N LEU A 75 9.12 -5.62 -6.75
CA LEU A 75 9.44 -5.67 -5.32
C LEU A 75 8.74 -4.54 -4.54
N GLY A 76 8.30 -4.88 -3.33
CA GLY A 76 7.61 -3.97 -2.42
C GLY A 76 7.92 -4.28 -0.95
N PRO A 77 7.74 -3.29 -0.05
CA PRO A 77 7.94 -3.49 1.37
C PRO A 77 6.81 -4.34 1.96
N VAL A 78 7.10 -4.95 3.10
CA VAL A 78 6.10 -5.56 3.97
C VAL A 78 6.06 -4.75 5.26
N TYR A 79 4.86 -4.49 5.76
CA TYR A 79 4.64 -3.85 7.05
C TYR A 79 4.09 -4.86 8.06
N GLY A 80 4.22 -4.56 9.34
CA GLY A 80 3.54 -5.28 10.43
C GLY A 80 2.49 -4.39 11.07
N LEU A 81 1.24 -4.86 11.14
CA LEU A 81 0.15 -4.16 11.84
C LEU A 81 0.36 -4.22 13.35
N GLN A 82 0.55 -3.07 14.00
CA GLN A 82 0.77 -3.00 15.44
C GLN A 82 -0.55 -3.07 16.24
N PRO A 83 -0.56 -3.76 17.39
CA PRO A 83 0.58 -4.41 18.06
C PRO A 83 0.87 -5.86 17.59
N SER A 84 0.03 -6.43 16.74
CA SER A 84 0.09 -7.87 16.39
C SER A 84 1.34 -8.29 15.60
N GLY A 85 1.95 -7.36 14.85
CA GLY A 85 3.05 -7.65 13.93
C GLY A 85 2.65 -8.42 12.67
N LEU A 86 1.34 -8.63 12.44
CA LEU A 86 0.81 -9.36 11.29
C LEU A 86 1.29 -8.72 9.97
N PRO A 87 1.85 -9.51 9.04
CA PRO A 87 2.32 -9.02 7.74
C PRO A 87 1.20 -8.37 6.94
N ALA A 88 1.47 -7.18 6.43
CA ALA A 88 0.58 -6.35 5.64
C ALA A 88 1.32 -5.79 4.43
N VAL A 89 0.77 -5.98 3.23
CA VAL A 89 1.39 -5.58 1.97
C VAL A 89 0.61 -4.42 1.33
N PRO A 90 1.23 -3.27 1.07
CA PRO A 90 0.55 -2.13 0.45
C PRO A 90 0.27 -2.39 -1.03
N THR A 91 -0.94 -2.07 -1.51
CA THR A 91 -1.27 -2.23 -2.94
C THR A 91 -0.92 -1.01 -3.79
N GLY A 92 -0.70 0.14 -3.15
CA GLY A 92 -0.57 1.44 -3.82
C GLY A 92 -1.91 2.16 -4.04
N ARG A 93 -3.04 1.53 -3.69
CA ARG A 93 -4.34 2.20 -3.63
C ARG A 93 -4.55 2.87 -2.29
N VAL A 94 -5.29 3.97 -2.30
CA VAL A 94 -5.66 4.74 -1.10
C VAL A 94 -7.15 5.04 -1.15
N LEU A 95 -7.88 4.69 -0.10
CA LEU A 95 -9.26 5.12 0.08
C LEU A 95 -9.25 6.50 0.69
N VAL A 96 -9.95 7.44 0.07
CA VAL A 96 -10.25 8.74 0.68
C VAL A 96 -11.74 8.85 0.98
N ARG A 97 -12.06 9.58 2.04
CA ARG A 97 -13.44 9.98 2.35
C ARG A 97 -13.47 11.47 2.65
N PHE A 98 -14.31 12.18 1.91
CA PHE A 98 -14.67 13.57 2.17
C PHE A 98 -15.86 13.67 3.12
N ALA A 99 -16.06 14.86 3.66
CA ALA A 99 -17.20 15.20 4.50
C ALA A 99 -18.53 14.91 3.81
N ALA A 100 -19.55 14.63 4.62
CA ALA A 100 -20.89 14.34 4.14
C ALA A 100 -21.40 15.44 3.18
N GLY A 101 -21.95 15.03 2.04
CA GLY A 101 -22.46 15.93 1.01
C GLY A 101 -21.43 16.38 -0.05
N ILE A 102 -20.14 16.13 0.17
CA ILE A 102 -19.08 16.42 -0.81
C ILE A 102 -18.82 15.15 -1.63
N LYS A 103 -19.02 15.21 -2.95
CA LYS A 103 -18.71 14.07 -3.83
C LYS A 103 -17.19 14.01 -4.08
N ALA A 104 -16.61 12.82 -4.04
CA ALA A 104 -15.18 12.65 -4.32
C ALA A 104 -14.82 13.10 -5.75
N ASP A 105 -15.68 12.82 -6.74
CA ASP A 105 -15.49 13.26 -8.12
C ASP A 105 -15.42 14.79 -8.28
N SER A 106 -16.12 15.56 -7.44
CA SER A 106 -16.05 17.03 -7.51
C SER A 106 -14.74 17.60 -6.97
N ARG A 107 -13.87 16.76 -6.39
CA ARG A 107 -12.54 17.13 -5.85
C ARG A 107 -11.38 16.61 -6.72
N ARG A 108 -11.67 16.17 -7.94
CA ARG A 108 -10.70 15.54 -8.86
C ARG A 108 -9.47 16.41 -9.10
N GLN A 109 -9.66 17.71 -9.32
CA GLN A 109 -8.55 18.63 -9.60
C GLN A 109 -7.61 18.75 -8.39
N GLU A 110 -8.15 18.87 -7.17
CA GLU A 110 -7.37 18.94 -5.94
C GLU A 110 -6.63 17.63 -5.66
N ILE A 111 -7.29 16.48 -5.92
CA ILE A 111 -6.67 15.15 -5.84
C ILE A 111 -5.48 15.04 -6.81
N GLU A 112 -5.65 15.51 -8.05
CA GLU A 112 -4.59 15.53 -9.06
C GLU A 112 -3.41 16.42 -8.68
N GLN A 113 -3.68 17.58 -8.09
CA GLN A 113 -2.64 18.47 -7.57
C GLN A 113 -1.88 17.85 -6.39
N ALA A 114 -2.52 16.99 -5.60
CA ALA A 114 -1.87 16.22 -4.54
C ALA A 114 -1.00 15.06 -5.07
N GLY A 115 -1.02 14.79 -6.39
CA GLY A 115 -0.22 13.74 -7.06
C GLY A 115 -0.93 12.40 -7.17
N TYR A 116 -2.26 12.39 -7.05
CA TYR A 116 -3.09 11.18 -7.15
C TYR A 116 -4.03 11.26 -8.35
N GLU A 117 -4.52 10.13 -8.80
CA GLU A 117 -5.65 10.04 -9.72
C GLU A 117 -6.81 9.31 -9.04
N LEU A 118 -8.03 9.73 -9.36
CA LEU A 118 -9.25 9.07 -8.91
C LEU A 118 -9.51 7.86 -9.81
N VAL A 119 -9.36 6.66 -9.23
CA VAL A 119 -9.54 5.36 -9.90
C VAL A 119 -11.02 5.01 -9.98
N GLU A 120 -11.72 5.12 -8.85
CA GLU A 120 -13.13 4.74 -8.75
C GLU A 120 -13.81 5.50 -7.61
N SER A 121 -14.96 6.13 -7.88
CA SER A 121 -15.87 6.62 -6.85
C SER A 121 -16.82 5.52 -6.39
N LEU A 122 -17.09 5.44 -5.10
CA LEU A 122 -17.97 4.40 -4.56
C LEU A 122 -19.44 4.77 -4.77
N ALA A 123 -20.16 3.98 -5.58
CA ALA A 123 -21.56 4.27 -5.92
C ALA A 123 -22.49 4.40 -4.70
N TYR A 124 -22.24 3.60 -3.66
CA TYR A 124 -23.01 3.61 -2.41
C TYR A 124 -22.54 4.67 -1.40
N ALA A 125 -21.38 5.29 -1.64
CA ALA A 125 -20.80 6.33 -0.80
C ALA A 125 -20.10 7.38 -1.68
N PRO A 126 -20.86 8.28 -2.34
CA PRO A 126 -20.31 9.22 -3.33
C PRO A 126 -19.21 10.16 -2.80
N GLN A 127 -19.13 10.31 -1.47
CA GLN A 127 -18.07 11.05 -0.78
C GLN A 127 -16.75 10.30 -0.64
N ALA A 128 -16.68 9.04 -1.07
CA ALA A 128 -15.50 8.20 -0.97
C ALA A 128 -15.05 7.70 -2.35
N ALA A 129 -13.73 7.56 -2.51
CA ALA A 129 -13.13 7.08 -3.74
C ALA A 129 -11.83 6.33 -3.49
N TRP A 130 -11.55 5.36 -4.35
CA TRP A 130 -10.23 4.77 -4.51
C TRP A 130 -9.35 5.67 -5.36
N LEU A 131 -8.17 5.95 -4.85
CA LEU A 131 -7.11 6.70 -5.52
C LEU A 131 -5.89 5.80 -5.74
N ARG A 132 -5.02 6.23 -6.66
CA ARG A 132 -3.63 5.75 -6.76
C ARG A 132 -2.70 6.92 -7.08
N ALA A 133 -1.40 6.77 -6.84
CA ALA A 133 -0.44 7.79 -7.27
C ALA A 133 -0.43 7.87 -8.81
N GLN A 134 -0.32 9.07 -9.38
CA GLN A 134 -0.27 9.27 -10.84
C GLN A 134 0.88 8.53 -11.53
N SER A 135 1.94 8.21 -10.79
CA SER A 135 3.07 7.44 -11.30
C SER A 135 2.87 5.92 -11.25
N ASP A 136 1.71 5.44 -10.78
CA ASP A 136 1.43 4.03 -10.50
C ASP A 136 2.48 3.37 -9.58
N ASP A 137 3.11 4.17 -8.70
CA ASP A 137 4.19 3.73 -7.82
C ASP A 137 3.73 3.66 -6.36
N ILE A 138 3.87 2.48 -5.75
CA ILE A 138 3.47 2.23 -4.36
C ILE A 138 4.22 3.16 -3.40
N ALA A 139 5.51 3.44 -3.62
CA ALA A 139 6.26 4.33 -2.72
C ALA A 139 5.73 5.76 -2.80
N HIS A 140 5.41 6.25 -4.00
CA HIS A 140 4.77 7.56 -4.16
C HIS A 140 3.38 7.62 -3.51
N ALA A 141 2.58 6.56 -3.66
CA ALA A 141 1.25 6.49 -3.04
C ALA A 141 1.31 6.55 -1.51
N LEU A 142 2.32 5.95 -0.89
CA LEU A 142 2.49 5.96 0.57
C LEU A 142 3.18 7.24 1.08
N ALA A 143 4.15 7.78 0.33
CA ALA A 143 4.83 9.01 0.71
C ALA A 143 3.91 10.25 0.58
N GLY A 144 2.89 10.19 -0.27
CA GLY A 144 1.95 11.28 -0.51
C GLY A 144 0.76 11.36 0.46
N LEU A 145 0.58 10.40 1.37
CA LEU A 145 -0.63 10.31 2.22
C LEU A 145 -0.88 11.62 2.99
N SER A 146 0.16 12.23 3.55
CA SER A 146 0.04 13.50 4.29
C SER A 146 -0.44 14.67 3.44
N ARG A 147 -0.21 14.65 2.11
CA ARG A 147 -0.74 15.68 1.20
C ARG A 147 -2.24 15.49 0.97
N LEU A 148 -2.72 14.25 0.92
CA LEU A 148 -4.16 13.96 0.87
C LEU A 148 -4.85 14.38 2.16
N GLU A 149 -4.24 14.10 3.32
CA GLU A 149 -4.76 14.48 4.64
C GLU A 149 -4.94 16.00 4.82
N GLN A 150 -4.21 16.80 4.02
CA GLN A 150 -4.26 18.27 4.05
C GLN A 150 -5.31 18.86 3.09
N LEU A 151 -5.95 18.06 2.25
CA LEU A 151 -7.00 18.57 1.37
C LEU A 151 -8.22 19.02 2.19
N PRO A 152 -8.90 20.11 1.79
CA PRO A 152 -10.13 20.55 2.44
C PRO A 152 -11.19 19.44 2.46
N ASP A 153 -11.95 19.39 3.56
CA ASP A 153 -13.08 18.47 3.77
C ASP A 153 -12.72 16.97 3.78
N ILE A 154 -11.43 16.59 3.76
CA ILE A 154 -11.03 15.20 3.98
C ILE A 154 -11.31 14.81 5.44
N GLU A 155 -12.08 13.75 5.62
CA GLU A 155 -12.33 13.13 6.92
C GLU A 155 -11.46 11.89 7.14
N ASN A 156 -11.07 11.22 6.07
CA ASN A 156 -10.25 10.02 6.16
C ASN A 156 -9.37 9.78 4.94
N VAL A 157 -8.17 9.27 5.20
CA VAL A 157 -7.22 8.74 4.21
C VAL A 157 -6.73 7.40 4.74
N GLU A 158 -6.93 6.33 3.98
CA GLU A 158 -6.59 4.97 4.39
C GLU A 158 -5.87 4.23 3.24
N PRO A 159 -4.58 3.89 3.40
CA PRO A 159 -3.88 3.07 2.42
C PRO A 159 -4.44 1.65 2.43
N GLN A 160 -4.65 1.08 1.25
CA GLN A 160 -5.07 -0.32 1.15
C GLN A 160 -3.90 -1.25 1.45
N MET A 161 -4.08 -2.06 2.49
CA MET A 161 -3.11 -3.04 2.97
C MET A 161 -3.73 -4.43 2.88
N LEU A 162 -3.07 -5.34 2.17
CA LEU A 162 -3.48 -6.74 2.09
C LEU A 162 -2.83 -7.54 3.21
N MET A 163 -3.64 -8.31 3.91
CA MET A 163 -3.22 -9.18 5.00
C MET A 163 -3.89 -10.54 4.81
N GLU A 164 -3.35 -11.58 5.43
CA GLU A 164 -4.05 -12.86 5.49
C GLU A 164 -5.40 -12.66 6.18
N SER A 165 -6.48 -13.02 5.49
CA SER A 165 -7.82 -12.99 6.08
C SER A 165 -7.87 -14.05 7.17
N VAL A 166 -8.01 -13.64 8.43
CA VAL A 166 -8.35 -14.58 9.50
C VAL A 166 -9.76 -15.07 9.22
N ARG A 167 -9.90 -16.20 8.53
CA ARG A 167 -11.18 -16.93 8.49
C ARG A 167 -11.50 -17.29 9.95
N ARG A 168 -12.49 -16.60 10.53
CA ARG A 168 -13.13 -17.02 11.78
C ARG A 168 -14.30 -17.92 11.46
#